data_AF-A0A965MQA2-F1
#
_entry.id   AF-A0A965MQA2-F1
#
_cell.length_a   1.000
_cell.length_b   1.000
_cell.length_c   1.000
_cell.angle_alpha   90.00
_cell.angle_beta   90.00
_cell.angle_gamma   90.00
#
_symmetry.space_group_name_H-M   'P 1'
#
loop_
_entity.id
_entity.type
_entity.pdbx_description
1 polymer ?
#
loop_
_entity_poly.entity_id
_entity_poly.type
_entity_poly.pdbx_seq_one_letter_code
_entity_poly.pdbx_strand_id
1 'polypeptide(L)'
;MINTLDRVGPYVGVSRDFNRGRYRILVYGAFDAYGLIGPERNGIAVLDNEDRLVVADDLGRADSGYFGPTKHQQQLADWLRICPPDAFAEYINSSGRNRHVVDPETVPPEPMDPFIEFVEVA
;
A
#
# COMPACT_ATOMS: atom_id res chain seq x y z
N MET A 1 -14.17 5.28 -21.69
CA MET A 1 -14.90 4.37 -20.80
C MET A 1 -14.05 4.21 -19.54
N ILE A 2 -14.47 4.78 -18.42
CA ILE A 2 -13.79 4.56 -17.13
C ILE A 2 -14.21 3.17 -16.69
N ASN A 3 -13.26 2.24 -16.71
CA ASN A 3 -13.47 0.85 -16.32
C ASN A 3 -13.90 0.82 -14.84
N THR A 4 -14.80 -0.10 -14.50
CA THR A 4 -15.32 -0.36 -13.15
C THR A 4 -14.30 -0.05 -12.05
N LEU A 5 -14.66 0.84 -11.13
CA LEU A 5 -13.84 1.33 -10.01
C LEU A 5 -13.03 0.18 -9.37
N ASP A 6 -11.74 0.10 -9.67
CA ASP A 6 -10.84 -0.87 -9.03
C ASP A 6 -11.01 -0.77 -7.51
N ARG A 7 -11.41 -1.88 -6.89
CA ARG A 7 -11.85 -1.94 -5.49
C ARG A 7 -11.16 -3.09 -4.78
N VAL A 8 -10.65 -2.82 -3.58
CA VAL A 8 -10.14 -3.83 -2.65
C VAL A 8 -10.74 -3.56 -1.28
N GLY A 9 -11.69 -4.40 -0.86
CA GLY A 9 -12.41 -4.20 0.41
C GLY A 9 -13.12 -2.83 0.45
N PRO A 10 -12.87 -1.97 1.46
CA PRO A 10 -13.44 -0.63 1.53
C PRO A 10 -12.68 0.40 0.67
N TYR A 11 -11.55 0.04 0.05
CA TYR A 11 -10.75 0.99 -0.73
C TYR A 11 -11.23 1.03 -2.19
N VAL A 12 -11.59 2.21 -2.67
CA VAL A 12 -12.19 2.45 -3.99
C VAL A 12 -11.28 3.36 -4.82
N GLY A 13 -11.26 3.14 -6.14
CA GLY A 13 -10.39 3.88 -7.05
C GLY A 13 -8.92 3.47 -6.83
N VAL A 14 -8.69 2.17 -6.67
CA VAL A 14 -7.36 1.61 -6.46
C VAL A 14 -6.55 1.75 -7.74
N SER A 15 -5.65 2.72 -7.76
CA SER A 15 -4.80 3.04 -8.92
C SER A 15 -3.50 2.23 -8.99
N ARG A 16 -3.06 1.69 -7.85
CA ARG A 16 -1.89 0.82 -7.73
C ARG A 16 -2.12 -0.20 -6.63
N ASP A 17 -1.58 -1.39 -6.86
CA ASP A 17 -1.69 -2.54 -5.98
C ASP A 17 -0.41 -3.36 -6.09
N PHE A 18 0.40 -3.32 -5.03
CA PHE A 18 1.68 -4.02 -4.97
C PHE A 18 1.61 -5.18 -3.99
N ASN A 19 2.01 -6.36 -4.46
CA ASN A 19 2.28 -7.49 -3.60
C ASN A 19 3.73 -7.39 -3.07
N ARG A 20 3.87 -7.44 -1.75
CA ARG A 20 5.14 -7.50 -1.02
C ARG A 20 5.14 -8.70 -0.06
N GLY A 21 4.91 -9.88 -0.63
CA GLY A 21 4.77 -11.16 0.07
C GLY A 21 3.57 -11.15 1.03
N ARG A 22 3.84 -11.20 2.34
CA ARG A 22 2.80 -11.12 3.38
C ARG A 22 1.97 -9.84 3.26
N TYR A 23 2.60 -8.74 2.85
CA TYR A 23 1.96 -7.43 2.79
C TYR A 23 1.46 -7.06 1.40
N ARG A 24 0.37 -6.31 1.33
CA ARG A 24 -0.15 -5.69 0.10
C ARG A 24 -0.27 -4.19 0.29
N ILE A 25 0.20 -3.41 -0.68
CA ILE A 25 0.23 -1.95 -0.62
C ILE A 25 -0.71 -1.40 -1.69
N LEU A 26 -1.70 -0.63 -1.28
CA LEU A 26 -2.73 -0.08 -2.15
C LEU A 26 -2.64 1.43 -2.20
N VAL A 27 -2.73 2.02 -3.39
CA VAL A 27 -2.99 3.46 -3.57
C VAL A 27 -4.44 3.63 -3.98
N TYR A 28 -5.26 4.21 -3.10
CA TYR A 28 -6.70 4.34 -3.28
C TYR A 28 -7.14 5.80 -3.33
N GLY A 29 -8.28 6.07 -3.96
CA GLY A 29 -8.85 7.42 -4.11
C GLY A 29 -9.98 7.75 -3.13
N ALA A 30 -10.67 6.74 -2.62
CA ALA A 30 -11.72 6.93 -1.62
C ALA A 30 -11.86 5.72 -0.70
N PHE A 31 -12.48 5.95 0.46
CA PHE A 31 -12.88 4.92 1.40
C PHE A 31 -14.40 4.78 1.41
N ASP A 32 -14.88 3.56 1.16
CA ASP A 32 -16.29 3.15 1.21
C ASP A 32 -16.64 2.65 2.61
N ALA A 33 -17.38 3.47 3.35
CA ALA A 33 -17.95 3.11 4.65
C ALA A 33 -19.38 2.60 4.48
N TYR A 34 -19.54 1.33 4.05
CA TYR A 34 -20.83 0.66 3.90
C TYR A 34 -21.81 1.31 2.90
N GLY A 35 -21.33 1.67 1.72
CA GLY A 35 -22.09 2.35 0.67
C GLY A 35 -22.03 3.87 0.77
N LEU A 36 -21.44 4.40 1.85
CA LEU A 36 -21.13 5.82 2.00
C LEU A 36 -19.67 6.05 1.57
N ILE A 37 -19.50 6.36 0.30
CA ILE A 37 -18.19 6.77 -0.23
C ILE A 37 -17.95 8.20 0.27
N GLY A 38 -16.96 8.35 1.15
CA GLY A 38 -16.56 9.66 1.65
C GLY A 38 -16.06 10.59 0.52
N PRO A 39 -15.87 11.89 0.79
CA PRO A 39 -15.18 12.77 -0.16
C PRO A 39 -13.84 12.15 -0.54
N GLU A 40 -13.40 12.35 -1.79
CA GLU A 40 -12.17 11.76 -2.33
C GLU A 40 -11.00 12.05 -1.40
N ARG A 41 -10.51 10.97 -0.80
CA ARG A 41 -9.41 10.94 0.17
C ARG A 41 -8.40 9.98 -0.38
N ASN A 42 -7.50 10.53 -1.19
CA ASN A 42 -6.41 9.76 -1.73
C ASN A 42 -5.51 9.33 -0.57
N GLY A 43 -5.12 8.07 -0.53
CA GLY A 43 -4.26 7.54 0.52
C GLY A 43 -3.62 6.22 0.13
N ILE A 44 -2.72 5.76 1.00
CA ILE A 44 -2.10 4.45 0.88
C ILE A 44 -2.59 3.57 2.04
N ALA A 45 -2.95 2.33 1.72
CA ALA A 45 -3.26 1.30 2.69
C ALA A 45 -2.25 0.15 2.61
N VAL A 46 -1.87 -0.39 3.76
CA VAL A 46 -1.06 -1.59 3.89
C VAL A 46 -1.92 -2.67 4.52
N LEU A 47 -2.07 -3.78 3.82
CA LEU A 47 -2.82 -4.94 4.24
C LEU A 47 -1.87 -6.09 4.56
N ASP A 48 -2.24 -6.91 5.52
CA ASP A 48 -1.63 -8.20 5.78
C ASP A 48 -2.52 -9.28 5.12
N ASN A 49 -1.99 -9.94 4.09
CA ASN A 49 -2.74 -10.97 3.36
C ASN A 49 -2.82 -12.29 4.14
N GLU A 50 -1.86 -12.56 5.02
CA GLU A 50 -1.81 -13.79 5.79
C GLU A 50 -2.85 -13.74 6.90
N ASP A 51 -2.82 -12.67 7.71
CA ASP A 51 -3.76 -12.47 8.82
C ASP A 51 -5.06 -11.75 8.41
N ARG A 52 -5.19 -11.38 7.13
CA ARG A 52 -6.37 -10.72 6.53
C ARG A 52 -6.80 -9.44 7.27
N LEU A 53 -5.83 -8.62 7.66
CA LEU A 53 -6.05 -7.40 8.45
C LEU A 53 -5.50 -6.14 7.77
N VAL A 54 -6.00 -4.98 8.19
CA VAL A 54 -5.48 -3.68 7.77
C VAL A 54 -4.39 -3.27 8.73
N VAL A 55 -3.14 -3.28 8.29
CA VAL A 55 -1.97 -2.92 9.11
C VAL A 55 -1.93 -1.42 9.34
N ALA A 56 -2.11 -0.64 8.27
CA ALA A 56 -2.16 0.82 8.31
C ALA A 56 -2.98 1.34 7.13
N ASP A 57 -3.60 2.50 7.29
CA ASP A 57 -4.37 3.16 6.24
C ASP A 57 -4.25 4.68 6.34
N ASP A 58 -4.69 5.39 5.29
CA ASP A 58 -4.62 6.86 5.23
C ASP A 58 -3.19 7.41 5.29
N LEU A 59 -2.21 6.60 4.86
CA LEU A 59 -0.81 7.01 4.77
C LEU A 59 -0.64 8.01 3.62
N GLY A 60 0.11 9.09 3.88
CA GLY A 60 0.33 10.15 2.90
C GLY A 60 -0.97 10.80 2.41
N ARG A 61 -2.01 10.87 3.27
CA ARG A 61 -3.33 11.40 2.94
C ARG A 61 -3.22 12.76 2.24
N ALA A 62 -3.96 12.91 1.14
CA ALA A 62 -4.15 14.17 0.46
C ALA A 62 -5.63 14.39 0.13
N ASP A 63 -6.17 15.53 0.54
CA ASP A 63 -7.51 15.99 0.15
C ASP A 63 -7.39 16.68 -1.23
N SER A 64 -7.05 15.93 -2.27
CA SER A 64 -6.73 16.48 -3.61
C SER A 64 -7.91 16.50 -4.60
N GLY A 65 -9.09 16.02 -4.23
CA GLY A 65 -10.23 15.91 -5.15
C GLY A 65 -9.95 14.97 -6.35
N TYR A 66 -10.66 15.20 -7.47
CA TYR A 66 -10.81 14.27 -8.62
C TYR A 66 -9.53 14.01 -9.44
N PHE A 67 -8.36 14.44 -8.99
CA PHE A 67 -7.10 14.34 -9.75
C PHE A 67 -6.31 13.06 -9.47
N GLY A 68 -6.84 12.15 -8.66
CA GLY A 68 -6.17 10.90 -8.31
C GLY A 68 -4.97 11.09 -7.37
N PRO A 69 -4.10 10.06 -7.24
CA PRO A 69 -3.00 10.09 -6.29
C PRO A 69 -1.93 11.12 -6.66
N THR A 70 -1.51 11.88 -5.67
CA THR A 70 -0.42 12.86 -5.81
C THR A 70 0.90 12.18 -6.16
N LYS A 71 1.84 12.93 -6.76
CA LYS A 71 3.20 12.44 -7.02
C LYS A 71 3.89 11.92 -5.76
N HIS A 72 3.65 12.57 -4.62
CA HIS A 72 4.19 12.15 -3.32
C HIS A 72 3.66 10.78 -2.90
N GLN A 73 2.35 10.52 -3.04
CA GLN A 73 1.77 9.22 -2.74
C GLN A 73 2.31 8.11 -3.64
N GLN A 74 2.50 8.41 -4.93
CA GLN A 74 3.10 7.45 -5.86
C GLN A 74 4.53 7.10 -5.44
N GLN A 75 5.35 8.10 -5.12
CA GLN A 75 6.72 7.90 -4.65
C GLN A 75 6.79 7.15 -3.32
N LEU A 76 5.89 7.45 -2.38
CA LEU A 76 5.81 6.76 -1.11
C LEU A 76 5.40 5.29 -1.29
N ALA A 77 4.42 5.00 -2.14
CA ALA A 77 4.02 3.62 -2.45
C ALA A 77 5.14 2.83 -3.11
N ASP A 78 5.88 3.46 -4.04
CA ASP A 78 7.04 2.85 -4.70
C ASP A 78 8.17 2.59 -3.69
N TRP A 79 8.44 3.54 -2.79
CA TRP A 79 9.40 3.33 -1.70
C TRP A 79 8.97 2.22 -0.75
N LEU A 80 7.71 2.22 -0.29
CA LEU A 80 7.16 1.16 0.58
C LEU A 80 7.19 -0.22 -0.08
N ARG A 81 7.19 -0.29 -1.41
CA ARG A 81 7.31 -1.56 -2.13
C ARG A 81 8.72 -2.16 -2.03
N ILE A 82 9.76 -1.33 -2.04
CA ILE A 82 11.15 -1.78 -2.23
C ILE A 82 12.08 -1.44 -1.06
N CYS A 83 11.66 -0.65 -0.07
CA CYS A 83 12.55 -0.28 1.02
C CYS A 83 12.93 -1.49 1.87
N PRO A 84 14.06 -1.46 2.62
CA PRO A 84 14.44 -2.57 3.49
C PRO A 84 13.35 -2.93 4.53
N PRO A 85 13.28 -4.19 4.99
CA PRO A 85 12.34 -4.64 6.02
C PRO A 85 12.24 -3.73 7.25
N ASP A 86 13.39 -3.32 7.79
CA ASP A 86 13.45 -2.43 8.97
C ASP A 86 12.83 -1.07 8.69
N ALA A 87 13.15 -0.47 7.54
CA ALA A 87 12.62 0.83 7.16
C ALA A 87 11.10 0.77 6.89
N PHE A 88 10.62 -0.34 6.33
CA PHE A 88 9.19 -0.58 6.15
C PHE A 88 8.48 -0.64 7.50
N ALA A 89 8.97 -1.48 8.42
CA ALA A 89 8.39 -1.63 9.75
C ALA A 89 8.42 -0.31 10.53
N GLU A 90 9.57 0.38 10.55
CA GLU A 90 9.74 1.67 11.23
C GLU A 90 8.76 2.72 10.72
N TYR A 91 8.64 2.89 9.39
CA TYR A 91 7.73 3.87 8.81
C TYR A 91 6.27 3.59 9.18
N ILE A 92 5.84 2.32 9.05
CA ILE A 92 4.46 1.95 9.37
C ILE A 92 4.18 2.15 10.86
N ASN A 93 5.04 1.63 11.73
CA ASN A 93 4.86 1.68 13.18
C ASN A 93 4.92 3.11 13.74
N SER A 94 5.62 4.04 13.08
CA SER A 94 5.72 5.45 13.48
C SER A 94 4.69 6.36 12.81
N SER A 95 3.89 5.86 11.87
CA SER A 95 2.98 6.68 11.05
C SER A 95 1.84 7.36 11.83
N GLY A 96 1.55 6.92 13.05
CA GLY A 96 0.36 7.33 13.81
C GLY A 96 -0.96 6.85 13.21
N ARG A 97 -0.89 6.01 12.18
CA ARG A 97 -2.02 5.40 11.45
C ARG A 97 -1.95 3.89 11.40
N ASN A 98 -0.93 3.30 12.04
CA ASN A 98 -0.86 1.87 12.25
C ASN A 98 -1.98 1.40 13.18
N ARG A 99 -2.58 0.28 12.81
CA ARG A 99 -3.57 -0.45 13.59
C ARG A 99 -2.96 -1.70 14.21
N HIS A 100 -1.93 -2.23 13.56
CA HIS A 100 -1.15 -3.39 14.02
C HIS A 100 0.34 -3.12 13.87
N VAL A 101 1.14 -3.67 14.78
CA VAL A 101 2.60 -3.56 14.75
C VAL A 101 3.15 -4.47 13.65
N VAL A 102 4.05 -3.93 12.84
CA VAL A 102 4.82 -4.69 11.86
C VAL A 102 6.14 -5.12 12.49
N ASP A 103 6.40 -6.43 12.49
CA ASP A 103 7.70 -6.99 12.81
C ASP A 103 8.55 -7.05 11.52
N PRO A 104 9.75 -6.43 11.48
CA PRO A 104 10.60 -6.46 10.29
C PRO A 104 10.95 -7.88 9.81
N GLU A 105 11.00 -8.89 10.69
CA GLU A 105 11.29 -10.28 10.30
C GLU A 105 10.18 -10.89 9.43
N THR A 106 8.97 -10.34 9.50
CA THR A 106 7.83 -10.78 8.67
C THR A 106 7.77 -10.10 7.31
N VAL A 107 8.62 -9.09 7.08
CA VAL A 107 8.65 -8.31 5.84
C VAL A 107 9.68 -8.93 4.89
N PRO A 108 9.27 -9.38 3.69
CA PRO A 108 10.23 -9.94 2.74
C PRO A 108 11.34 -8.96 2.35
N PRO A 109 12.59 -9.44 2.17
CA PRO A 109 13.73 -8.64 1.73
C PRO A 109 13.59 -8.34 0.23
N GLU A 110 12.94 -7.22 -0.08
CA GLU A 110 12.58 -6.72 -1.43
C GLU A 110 11.76 -7.72 -2.27
N PRO A 111 10.83 -7.26 -3.13
CA PRO A 111 10.20 -8.15 -4.09
C PRO A 111 11.29 -8.65 -5.04
N MET A 112 11.55 -9.96 -5.05
CA MET A 112 12.37 -10.59 -6.09
C MET A 112 11.85 -10.14 -7.44
N ASP A 113 12.70 -9.46 -8.21
CA ASP A 113 12.40 -9.19 -9.61
C ASP A 113 12.27 -10.55 -10.31
N PRO A 114 11.11 -10.89 -10.90
CA PRO A 114 10.94 -12.15 -11.62
C PRO A 114 11.86 -12.26 -12.85
N PHE A 115 12.58 -11.20 -13.21
CA PHE A 115 13.52 -11.15 -14.33
C PHE A 115 15.01 -11.14 -13.93
N ILE A 116 15.35 -11.20 -12.64
CA ILE A 116 16.75 -11.40 -12.23
C ILE A 116 17.00 -12.91 -12.13
N GLU A 117 17.45 -13.51 -13.24
CA GLU A 117 18.11 -14.81 -13.20
C GLU A 117 19.41 -14.65 -12.41
N PHE A 118 19.53 -15.39 -11.30
CA PHE A 118 20.79 -15.51 -10.58
C PHE A 118 21.80 -16.17 -11.52
N VAL A 119 22.75 -15.40 -12.04
CA VAL A 119 23.97 -15.97 -12.61
C VAL A 119 24.75 -16.52 -11.42
N GLU A 120 24.61 -17.81 -11.14
CA GLU A 120 25.55 -18.52 -10.27
C GLU A 120 26.94 -18.39 -10.89
N VAL A 121 27.79 -17.56 -10.29
CA VAL A 121 29.21 -17.52 -10.62
C VAL A 121 29.86 -18.68 -9.87
N ALA A 122 30.09 -19.77 -10.62
CA ALA A 122 30.91 -20.91 -10.20
C ALA A 122 32.40 -20.55 -10.15
#